data_AF-A0A974NDP8-F1
#
_entry.id   AF-A0A974NDP8-F1
#
_cell.length_a   1.000
_cell.length_b   1.000
_cell.length_c   1.000
_cell.angle_alpha   90.00
_cell.angle_beta   90.00
_cell.angle_gamma   90.00
#
_symmetry.space_group_name_H-M   'P 1'
#
loop_
_entity.id
_entity.type
_entity.pdbx_description
1 polymer ?
#
loop_
_entity_poly.entity_id
_entity_poly.type
_entity_poly.pdbx_seq_one_letter_code
_entity_poly.pdbx_strand_id
1 'polypeptide(L)'
;MEKNIPPNFVSFTDIPTPGEQNFLDHYFLNIYNKLEADALLFNRKLPHTGLMGSENENAIGDVLRQFLPSKFGIDVNALVIDRFGQVSRQADIVIYDAENQANFFRKVHPIETVYAVIEVKTTLSATEAISAMNNLASVSELEFRPALTPYWETRTKQEEIHHNPPKLYIFAYRTTCESFETFARWFDLQFVLRGVNLRSEAPKYPEIRCFRVCALDQGVINMASSNGYVQRFVAEAVGKSIERAFTTTFQGQSIYVDPAKSLFLFLHRLWSDLQVSELHPGFDIRSYMSKQLDLVLEVTNDFLYSNK
;
A
#
# COMPACT_ATOMS: atom_id res chain seq x y z
N MET A 1 21.68 -32.95 2.52
CA MET A 1 22.02 -31.52 2.41
C MET A 1 20.87 -30.74 3.02
N GLU A 2 21.02 -30.39 4.30
CA GLU A 2 20.10 -29.49 5.01
C GLU A 2 20.12 -28.12 4.33
N LYS A 3 18.95 -27.63 3.92
CA LYS A 3 18.80 -26.25 3.45
C LYS A 3 18.65 -25.36 4.68
N ASN A 4 19.67 -24.53 4.92
CA ASN A 4 19.62 -23.44 5.89
C ASN A 4 18.42 -22.53 5.60
N ILE A 5 17.41 -22.61 6.46
CA ILE A 5 16.29 -21.66 6.52
C ILE A 5 16.82 -20.41 7.26
N PRO A 6 16.63 -19.19 6.73
CA PRO A 6 17.06 -17.97 7.42
C PRO A 6 16.39 -17.83 8.80
N PRO A 7 17.09 -17.32 9.83
CA PRO A 7 16.71 -17.43 11.24
C PRO A 7 15.46 -16.62 11.68
N ASN A 8 14.74 -15.98 10.76
CA ASN A 8 13.55 -15.18 11.07
C ASN A 8 12.22 -15.78 10.54
N PHE A 9 12.24 -17.02 10.05
CA PHE A 9 11.01 -17.79 9.83
C PHE A 9 10.76 -18.66 11.05
N VAL A 10 9.93 -18.18 11.98
CA VAL A 10 9.30 -19.09 12.95
C VAL A 10 8.43 -20.04 12.15
N SER A 11 8.90 -21.27 12.01
CA SER A 11 8.08 -22.38 11.53
C SER A 11 6.89 -22.50 12.49
N PHE A 12 5.67 -22.31 12.02
CA PHE A 12 4.45 -22.52 12.81
C PHE A 12 4.18 -24.00 13.15
N THR A 13 5.21 -24.85 13.20
CA THR A 13 5.08 -26.30 13.39
C THR A 13 5.03 -26.75 14.84
N ASP A 14 5.23 -25.86 15.81
CA ASP A 14 5.06 -26.20 17.22
C ASP A 14 3.66 -25.80 17.68
N ILE A 15 2.66 -26.61 17.33
CA ILE A 15 1.34 -26.52 17.97
C ILE A 15 1.55 -26.93 19.44
N PRO A 16 1.35 -26.03 20.43
CA PRO A 16 1.51 -26.39 21.83
C PRO A 16 0.54 -27.52 22.16
N THR A 17 0.97 -28.47 22.98
CA THR A 17 0.09 -29.51 23.50
C THR A 17 -1.11 -28.88 24.22
N PRO A 18 -2.30 -29.52 24.23
CA PRO A 18 -3.48 -28.98 24.90
C PRO A 18 -3.23 -28.89 26.41
N GLY A 19 -2.77 -27.73 26.88
CA GLY A 19 -2.31 -27.51 28.26
C GLY A 19 -1.34 -26.34 28.41
N GLU A 20 -0.66 -25.91 27.34
CA GLU A 20 0.34 -24.82 27.38
C GLU A 20 0.06 -23.70 26.35
N GLN A 21 -1.20 -23.28 26.17
CA GLN A 21 -1.46 -22.03 25.45
C GLN A 21 -1.17 -20.86 26.40
N ASN A 22 -0.06 -20.15 26.17
CA ASN A 22 0.26 -18.96 26.94
C ASN A 22 -0.71 -17.83 26.55
N PHE A 23 -0.84 -16.79 27.38
CA PHE A 23 -1.66 -15.60 27.12
C PHE A 23 -1.46 -15.04 25.71
N LEU A 24 -0.23 -15.04 25.20
CA LEU A 24 0.09 -14.60 23.84
C LEU A 24 -0.61 -15.45 22.77
N ASP A 25 -0.64 -16.77 22.92
CA ASP A 25 -1.29 -17.67 21.95
C ASP A 25 -2.79 -17.40 21.92
N HIS A 26 -3.42 -17.28 23.10
CA HIS A 26 -4.83 -16.94 23.20
C HIS A 26 -5.15 -15.55 22.63
N TYR A 27 -4.30 -14.55 22.90
CA TYR A 27 -4.50 -13.19 22.42
C TYR A 27 -4.38 -13.11 20.89
N PHE A 28 -3.32 -13.68 20.32
CA PHE A 28 -3.12 -13.70 18.87
C PHE A 28 -4.12 -14.61 18.16
N LEU A 29 -4.59 -15.69 18.80
CA LEU A 29 -5.69 -16.50 18.26
C LEU A 29 -6.97 -15.67 18.10
N ASN A 30 -7.30 -14.79 19.05
CA ASN A 30 -8.47 -13.92 18.91
C ASN A 30 -8.32 -12.90 17.78
N ILE A 31 -7.12 -12.31 17.62
CA ILE A 31 -6.83 -11.43 16.48
C ILE A 31 -6.99 -12.21 15.17
N TYR A 32 -6.44 -13.43 15.13
CA TYR A 32 -6.54 -14.30 13.98
C TYR A 32 -7.99 -14.66 13.65
N ASN A 33 -8.79 -15.04 14.64
CA ASN A 33 -10.21 -15.35 14.46
C ASN A 33 -11.00 -14.16 13.91
N LYS A 34 -10.63 -12.92 14.31
CA LYS A 34 -11.22 -11.71 13.74
C LYS A 34 -10.83 -11.55 12.26
N LEU A 35 -9.54 -11.67 11.93
CA LEU A 35 -9.07 -11.59 10.55
C LEU A 35 -9.68 -12.69 9.67
N GLU A 36 -9.89 -13.88 10.24
CA GLU A 36 -10.58 -14.98 9.58
C GLU A 36 -12.06 -14.63 9.34
N ALA A 37 -12.76 -14.07 10.32
CA ALA A 37 -14.13 -13.62 10.16
C ALA A 37 -14.25 -12.55 9.08
N ASP A 38 -13.35 -11.55 9.08
CA ASP A 38 -13.29 -10.50 8.06
C ASP A 38 -13.04 -11.12 6.67
N ALA A 39 -12.03 -11.98 6.55
CA ALA A 39 -11.72 -12.69 5.32
C ALA A 39 -12.90 -13.52 4.78
N LEU A 40 -13.65 -14.19 5.65
CA LEU A 40 -14.82 -14.98 5.28
C LEU A 40 -16.02 -14.09 4.89
N LEU A 41 -16.23 -12.96 5.57
CA LEU A 41 -17.26 -12.00 5.23
C LEU A 41 -17.07 -11.47 3.81
N PHE A 42 -15.82 -11.15 3.46
CA PHE A 42 -15.48 -10.68 2.13
C PHE A 42 -15.74 -11.70 1.01
N ASN A 43 -15.74 -12.99 1.35
CA ASN A 43 -15.92 -14.09 0.40
C ASN A 43 -17.39 -14.48 0.19
N ARG A 44 -18.35 -13.76 0.80
CA ARG A 44 -19.79 -14.01 0.59
C ARG A 44 -20.22 -13.49 -0.78
N LYS A 45 -20.96 -14.32 -1.54
CA LYS A 45 -21.61 -13.89 -2.79
C LYS A 45 -22.81 -12.98 -2.45
N LEU A 46 -22.71 -11.69 -2.77
CA LEU A 46 -23.85 -10.77 -2.70
C LEU A 46 -24.53 -10.66 -4.09
N PRO A 47 -25.84 -10.33 -4.15
CA PRO A 47 -26.66 -10.45 -5.35
C PRO A 47 -26.38 -9.43 -6.48
N HIS A 48 -25.62 -8.35 -6.24
CA HIS A 48 -25.41 -7.26 -7.22
C HIS A 48 -23.94 -6.87 -7.37
N THR A 49 -23.39 -7.03 -8.59
CA THR A 49 -21.95 -6.90 -8.88
C THR A 49 -21.37 -5.49 -8.72
N GLY A 50 -22.13 -4.43 -9.04
CA GLY A 50 -21.67 -3.04 -8.88
C GLY A 50 -21.64 -2.57 -7.43
N LEU A 51 -22.68 -2.91 -6.65
CA LEU A 51 -22.73 -2.69 -5.20
C LEU A 51 -21.62 -3.46 -4.49
N MET A 52 -21.34 -4.69 -4.92
CA MET A 52 -20.26 -5.53 -4.38
C MET A 52 -18.90 -4.84 -4.42
N GLY A 53 -18.54 -4.15 -5.52
CA GLY A 53 -17.26 -3.44 -5.61
C GLY A 53 -17.13 -2.37 -4.54
N SER A 54 -18.11 -1.46 -4.47
CA SER A 54 -18.11 -0.36 -3.49
C SER A 54 -18.18 -0.85 -2.05
N GLU A 55 -18.93 -1.92 -1.76
CA GLU A 55 -19.00 -2.50 -0.41
C GLU A 55 -17.66 -3.11 -0.02
N ASN A 56 -17.02 -3.82 -0.95
CA ASN A 56 -15.71 -4.42 -0.73
C ASN A 56 -14.60 -3.39 -0.55
N GLU A 57 -14.64 -2.25 -1.24
CA GLU A 57 -13.71 -1.13 -1.01
C GLU A 57 -13.87 -0.56 0.41
N ASN A 58 -15.12 -0.34 0.84
CA ASN A 58 -15.40 0.14 2.19
C ASN A 58 -14.99 -0.89 3.26
N ALA A 59 -15.24 -2.18 3.02
CA ALA A 59 -14.99 -3.23 3.99
C ALA A 59 -13.49 -3.41 4.29
N ILE A 60 -12.62 -3.44 3.25
CA ILE A 60 -11.17 -3.43 3.49
C ILE A 60 -10.70 -2.07 4.03
N GLY A 61 -11.32 -0.96 3.61
CA GLY A 61 -11.07 0.36 4.20
C GLY A 61 -11.31 0.40 5.72
N ASP A 62 -12.38 -0.22 6.21
CA ASP A 62 -12.70 -0.30 7.63
C ASP A 62 -11.73 -1.20 8.41
N VAL A 63 -11.30 -2.32 7.82
CA VAL A 63 -10.24 -3.15 8.40
C VAL A 63 -8.94 -2.35 8.52
N LEU A 64 -8.57 -1.58 7.48
CA LEU A 64 -7.39 -0.72 7.51
C LEU A 64 -7.47 0.36 8.58
N ARG A 65 -8.62 1.04 8.73
CA ARG A 65 -8.83 2.05 9.78
C ARG A 65 -8.72 1.48 11.19
N GLN A 66 -9.15 0.23 11.38
CA GLN A 66 -9.04 -0.45 12.67
C GLN A 66 -7.64 -0.99 12.95
N PHE A 67 -6.89 -1.33 11.90
CA PHE A 67 -5.58 -1.95 12.00
C PHE A 67 -4.43 -0.94 12.08
N LEU A 68 -4.49 0.13 11.29
CA LEU A 68 -3.42 1.12 11.18
C LEU A 68 -3.50 2.19 12.28
N PRO A 69 -2.36 2.74 12.73
CA PRO A 69 -2.34 3.92 13.58
C PRO A 69 -3.10 5.10 12.98
N SER A 70 -3.74 5.92 13.83
CA SER A 70 -4.62 7.03 13.41
C SER A 70 -3.95 8.10 12.57
N LYS A 71 -2.61 8.18 12.55
CA LYS A 71 -1.86 9.08 11.68
C LYS A 71 -2.00 8.74 10.18
N PHE A 72 -2.38 7.49 9.88
CA PHE A 72 -2.66 7.05 8.53
C PHE A 72 -4.15 7.22 8.25
N GLY A 73 -4.50 8.33 7.60
CA GLY A 73 -5.86 8.57 7.13
C GLY A 73 -6.21 7.63 5.98
N ILE A 74 -7.47 7.19 5.92
CA ILE A 74 -7.96 6.24 4.92
C ILE A 74 -9.21 6.82 4.24
N ASP A 75 -9.04 7.27 3.00
CA ASP A 75 -10.13 7.73 2.14
C ASP A 75 -10.41 6.68 1.05
N VAL A 76 -11.68 6.29 0.94
CA VAL A 76 -12.17 5.40 -0.13
C VAL A 76 -12.65 6.28 -1.28
N ASN A 77 -12.33 5.88 -2.51
CA ASN A 77 -12.72 6.58 -3.73
C ASN A 77 -12.21 8.02 -3.75
N ALA A 78 -10.90 8.18 -3.93
CA ALA A 78 -10.21 9.46 -3.89
C ALA A 78 -9.25 9.66 -5.07
N LEU A 79 -8.96 10.91 -5.39
CA LEU A 79 -8.01 11.32 -6.42
C LEU A 79 -6.69 11.75 -5.79
N VAL A 80 -5.60 11.52 -6.52
CA VAL A 80 -4.28 12.07 -6.20
C VAL A 80 -3.91 13.10 -7.26
N ILE A 81 -3.35 14.22 -6.84
CA ILE A 81 -2.95 15.32 -7.72
C ILE A 81 -1.48 15.67 -7.51
N ASP A 82 -0.84 16.23 -8.54
CA ASP A 82 0.49 16.83 -8.41
C ASP A 82 0.46 18.35 -8.57
N ARG A 83 1.58 18.99 -8.20
CA ARG A 83 1.78 20.44 -8.29
C ARG A 83 1.76 20.99 -9.72
N PHE A 84 1.79 20.13 -10.74
CA PHE A 84 1.69 20.52 -12.15
C PHE A 84 0.25 20.45 -12.68
N GLY A 85 -0.71 20.10 -11.82
CA GLY A 85 -2.12 20.01 -12.16
C GLY A 85 -2.50 18.69 -12.83
N GLN A 86 -1.61 17.69 -12.82
CA GLN A 86 -1.99 16.34 -13.24
C GLN A 86 -2.83 15.67 -12.16
N VAL A 87 -3.75 14.82 -12.61
CA VAL A 87 -4.71 14.11 -11.75
C VAL A 87 -4.63 12.63 -12.07
N SER A 88 -4.53 11.79 -11.04
CA SER A 88 -4.61 10.34 -11.21
C SER A 88 -6.01 9.92 -11.65
N ARG A 89 -6.16 8.65 -12.06
CA ARG A 89 -7.47 8.00 -11.98
C ARG A 89 -7.90 7.91 -10.51
N GLN A 90 -9.20 7.77 -10.29
CA GLN A 90 -9.75 7.52 -8.95
C GLN A 90 -9.16 6.23 -8.42
N ALA A 91 -8.50 6.32 -7.26
CA ALA A 91 -8.00 5.19 -6.52
C ALA A 91 -9.09 4.69 -5.57
N ASP A 92 -9.21 3.36 -5.47
CA ASP A 92 -10.20 2.73 -4.59
C ASP A 92 -9.92 3.11 -3.13
N ILE A 93 -8.65 3.12 -2.71
CA ILE A 93 -8.23 3.59 -1.38
C ILE A 93 -6.95 4.43 -1.48
N VAL A 94 -6.95 5.57 -0.79
CA VAL A 94 -5.78 6.42 -0.55
C VAL A 94 -5.44 6.40 0.94
N ILE A 95 -4.18 6.12 1.26
CA ILE A 95 -3.61 6.24 2.60
C ILE A 95 -2.77 7.50 2.66
N TYR A 96 -3.17 8.45 3.51
CA TYR A 96 -2.57 9.78 3.59
C TYR A 96 -2.15 10.16 5.01
N ASP A 97 -1.40 11.24 5.12
CA ASP A 97 -0.98 11.83 6.39
C ASP A 97 -2.12 12.60 7.06
N ALA A 98 -2.83 11.95 7.99
CA ALA A 98 -3.92 12.57 8.73
C ALA A 98 -3.46 13.51 9.85
N GLU A 99 -2.17 13.50 10.21
CA GLU A 99 -1.63 14.37 11.25
C GLU A 99 -1.26 15.74 10.70
N ASN A 100 -0.64 15.79 9.51
CA ASN A 100 -0.10 17.03 8.95
C ASN A 100 -0.91 17.58 7.77
N GLN A 101 -1.74 16.78 7.10
CA GLN A 101 -2.55 17.27 5.99
C GLN A 101 -3.68 18.19 6.48
N ALA A 102 -3.87 19.32 5.79
CA ALA A 102 -5.00 20.20 6.06
C ALA A 102 -6.35 19.52 5.73
N ASN A 103 -7.30 19.59 6.65
CA ASN A 103 -8.66 19.00 6.55
C ASN A 103 -9.53 19.55 5.40
N PHE A 104 -9.06 20.53 4.62
CA PHE A 104 -9.82 21.13 3.53
C PHE A 104 -9.90 20.22 2.29
N PHE A 105 -8.91 19.36 2.10
CA PHE A 105 -8.86 18.39 1.02
C PHE A 105 -9.91 17.29 1.25
N ARG A 106 -10.94 17.24 0.39
CA ARG A 106 -12.00 16.21 0.45
C ARG A 106 -11.81 15.22 -0.69
N LYS A 107 -11.29 14.02 -0.40
CA LYS A 107 -11.06 12.95 -1.39
C LYS A 107 -10.17 13.34 -2.58
N VAL A 108 -9.37 14.40 -2.43
CA VAL A 108 -8.38 14.84 -3.42
C VAL A 108 -7.13 15.20 -2.66
N HIS A 109 -6.06 14.42 -2.84
CA HIS A 109 -4.86 14.51 -2.03
C HIS A 109 -3.66 14.97 -2.89
N PRO A 110 -2.92 16.01 -2.46
CA PRO A 110 -1.58 16.28 -2.99
C PRO A 110 -0.71 15.04 -2.81
N ILE A 111 -0.01 14.62 -3.87
CA ILE A 111 0.78 13.38 -3.85
C ILE A 111 1.82 13.34 -2.73
N GLU A 112 2.35 14.48 -2.31
CA GLU A 112 3.33 14.60 -1.22
C GLU A 112 2.75 14.24 0.16
N THR A 113 1.41 14.18 0.28
CA THR A 113 0.69 13.78 1.50
C THR A 113 0.28 12.30 1.50
N VAL A 114 0.52 11.58 0.39
CA VAL A 114 0.03 10.21 0.18
C VAL A 114 1.14 9.20 0.46
N TYR A 115 0.91 8.31 1.42
CA TYR A 115 1.81 7.19 1.69
C TYR A 115 1.61 6.04 0.70
N ALA A 116 0.36 5.71 0.38
CA ALA A 116 0.03 4.55 -0.43
C ALA A 116 -1.33 4.67 -1.12
N VAL A 117 -1.49 3.91 -2.20
CA VAL A 117 -2.77 3.70 -2.89
C VAL A 117 -3.02 2.20 -3.08
N ILE A 118 -4.29 1.80 -2.96
CA ILE A 118 -4.71 0.40 -3.09
C ILE A 118 -5.83 0.31 -4.14
N GLU A 119 -5.64 -0.56 -5.13
CA GLU A 119 -6.72 -1.02 -6.01
C GLU A 119 -7.35 -2.29 -5.44
N VAL A 120 -8.66 -2.30 -5.30
CA VAL A 120 -9.44 -3.39 -4.72
C VAL A 120 -10.16 -4.13 -5.85
N LYS A 121 -10.13 -5.47 -5.81
CA LYS A 121 -10.81 -6.32 -6.79
C LYS A 121 -11.56 -7.45 -6.11
N THR A 122 -12.88 -7.53 -6.34
CA THR A 122 -13.72 -8.64 -5.85
C THR A 122 -13.21 -9.98 -6.39
N THR A 123 -13.03 -10.02 -7.71
CA THR A 123 -12.38 -11.13 -8.40
C THR A 123 -11.28 -10.52 -9.24
N LEU A 124 -10.12 -11.17 -9.29
CA LEU A 124 -8.96 -10.73 -10.03
C LEU A 124 -8.61 -11.76 -11.11
N SER A 125 -8.72 -11.32 -12.35
CA SER A 125 -8.29 -11.99 -13.57
C SER A 125 -7.05 -11.32 -14.17
N ALA A 126 -6.48 -11.91 -15.21
CA ALA A 126 -5.37 -11.29 -15.94
C ALA A 126 -5.72 -9.89 -16.49
N THR A 127 -6.94 -9.71 -17.01
CA THR A 127 -7.40 -8.42 -17.54
C THR A 127 -7.62 -7.40 -16.43
N GLU A 128 -8.18 -7.82 -15.29
CA GLU A 128 -8.34 -6.95 -14.11
C GLU A 128 -7.01 -6.56 -13.50
N ALA A 129 -6.02 -7.47 -13.46
CA ALA A 129 -4.66 -7.17 -13.02
C ALA A 129 -4.00 -6.08 -13.89
N ILE A 130 -4.13 -6.19 -15.22
CA ILE A 130 -3.65 -5.15 -16.15
C ILE A 130 -4.38 -3.82 -15.91
N SER A 131 -5.70 -3.85 -15.72
CA SER A 131 -6.48 -2.64 -15.45
C SER A 131 -6.05 -1.97 -14.14
N ALA A 132 -5.88 -2.74 -13.06
CA ALA A 132 -5.44 -2.25 -11.77
C ALA A 132 -4.02 -1.65 -11.85
N MET A 133 -3.09 -2.33 -12.53
CA MET A 133 -1.75 -1.78 -12.78
C MET A 133 -1.81 -0.47 -13.57
N ASN A 134 -2.69 -0.36 -14.57
CA ASN A 134 -2.86 0.89 -15.32
C ASN A 134 -3.45 2.03 -14.48
N ASN A 135 -4.31 1.72 -13.50
CA ASN A 135 -4.81 2.72 -12.55
C ASN A 135 -3.70 3.18 -11.60
N LEU A 136 -2.98 2.24 -10.99
CA LEU A 136 -1.83 2.54 -10.12
C LEU A 136 -0.73 3.31 -10.86
N ALA A 137 -0.53 3.01 -12.14
CA ALA A 137 0.42 3.75 -12.96
C ALA A 137 0.05 5.23 -13.14
N SER A 138 -1.24 5.58 -13.15
CA SER A 138 -1.66 6.98 -13.21
C SER A 138 -1.23 7.77 -11.97
N VAL A 139 -1.00 7.10 -10.83
CA VAL A 139 -0.42 7.71 -9.62
C VAL A 139 1.10 7.76 -9.74
N SER A 140 1.75 6.75 -10.30
CA SER A 140 3.22 6.75 -10.46
C SER A 140 3.73 7.75 -11.51
N GLU A 141 2.85 8.19 -12.40
CA GLU A 141 3.07 9.23 -13.41
C GLU A 141 3.05 10.67 -12.84
N LEU A 142 2.56 10.86 -11.61
CA LEU A 142 2.52 12.15 -10.91
C LEU A 142 3.89 12.54 -10.31
N GLU A 143 4.24 13.83 -10.33
CA GLU A 143 5.46 14.33 -9.67
C GLU A 143 5.28 14.35 -8.14
N PHE A 144 5.86 13.34 -7.48
CA PHE A 144 5.77 13.18 -6.03
C PHE A 144 6.76 14.03 -5.22
N ARG A 145 7.72 14.69 -5.87
CA ARG A 145 8.67 15.55 -5.18
C ARG A 145 8.01 16.91 -4.91
N PRO A 146 8.12 17.49 -3.72
CA PRO A 146 7.59 18.82 -3.44
C PRO A 146 8.38 19.90 -4.18
N ALA A 147 7.74 21.05 -4.39
CA ALA A 147 8.46 22.28 -4.69
C ALA A 147 9.12 22.78 -3.40
N LEU A 148 10.44 22.86 -3.39
CA LEU A 148 11.20 23.20 -2.18
C LEU A 148 11.39 24.73 -2.09
N THR A 149 11.19 25.29 -0.90
CA THR A 149 11.64 26.64 -0.57
C THR A 149 13.17 26.65 -0.37
N PRO A 150 13.86 27.80 -0.42
CA PRO A 150 15.32 27.84 -0.20
C PRO A 150 15.78 27.19 1.11
N TYR A 151 14.95 27.31 2.16
CA TYR A 151 15.16 26.62 3.44
C TYR A 151 15.16 25.11 3.26
N TRP A 152 14.11 24.55 2.64
CA TRP A 152 13.98 23.12 2.44
C TRP A 152 14.99 22.60 1.41
N GLU A 153 15.32 23.34 0.35
CA GLU A 153 16.40 22.96 -0.57
C GLU A 153 17.74 22.74 0.15
N THR A 154 18.07 23.63 1.08
CA THR A 154 19.30 23.52 1.87
C THR A 154 19.23 22.33 2.82
N ARG A 155 18.12 22.20 3.55
CA ARG A 155 17.93 21.16 4.57
C ARG A 155 17.84 19.76 3.95
N THR A 156 17.11 19.58 2.86
CA THR A 156 17.01 18.32 2.11
C THR A 156 18.38 17.81 1.66
N LYS A 157 19.29 18.73 1.28
CA LYS A 157 20.68 18.37 0.93
C LYS A 157 21.53 18.01 2.16
N GLN A 158 21.44 18.80 3.23
CA GLN A 158 22.25 18.63 4.44
C GLN A 158 21.85 17.41 5.28
N GLU A 159 20.55 17.20 5.43
CA GLU A 159 19.96 16.09 6.21
C GLU A 159 19.64 14.88 5.34
N GLU A 160 19.96 14.95 4.05
CA GLU A 160 19.80 13.87 3.10
C GLU A 160 18.35 13.34 3.02
N ILE A 161 17.36 14.25 3.00
CA ILE A 161 15.93 13.91 3.10
C ILE A 161 15.41 13.24 1.83
N HIS A 162 14.88 12.02 1.99
CA HIS A 162 14.34 11.24 0.87
C HIS A 162 13.01 11.78 0.35
N HIS A 163 12.77 11.50 -0.92
CA HIS A 163 11.46 11.66 -1.54
C HIS A 163 10.92 10.27 -1.82
N ASN A 164 9.94 9.83 -1.03
CA ASN A 164 9.33 8.52 -1.22
C ASN A 164 8.10 8.64 -2.13
N PRO A 165 8.05 7.95 -3.27
CA PRO A 165 6.81 7.89 -4.04
C PRO A 165 5.74 7.11 -3.26
N PRO A 166 4.44 7.37 -3.51
CA PRO A 166 3.37 6.54 -2.96
C PRO A 166 3.59 5.06 -3.27
N LYS A 167 3.34 4.22 -2.29
CA LYS A 167 3.42 2.77 -2.43
C LYS A 167 2.16 2.23 -3.10
N LEU A 168 2.34 1.28 -4.01
CA LEU A 168 1.26 0.79 -4.86
C LEU A 168 0.82 -0.60 -4.42
N TYR A 169 -0.48 -0.80 -4.24
CA TYR A 169 -1.02 -2.08 -3.79
C TYR A 169 -2.18 -2.54 -4.68
N ILE A 170 -2.27 -3.84 -4.90
CA ILE A 170 -3.50 -4.51 -5.35
C ILE A 170 -3.94 -5.46 -4.24
N PHE A 171 -5.22 -5.39 -3.90
CA PHE A 171 -5.86 -6.30 -2.96
C PHE A 171 -7.05 -6.98 -3.64
N ALA A 172 -7.03 -8.31 -3.66
CA ALA A 172 -8.06 -9.13 -4.27
C ALA A 172 -8.63 -10.14 -3.29
N TYR A 173 -9.95 -10.29 -3.30
CA TYR A 173 -10.64 -11.27 -2.47
C TYR A 173 -10.58 -12.67 -3.08
N ARG A 174 -10.67 -12.73 -4.41
CA ARG A 174 -10.63 -13.96 -5.20
C ARG A 174 -9.82 -13.76 -6.47
N THR A 175 -9.36 -14.85 -7.04
CA THR A 175 -8.77 -14.90 -8.37
C THR A 175 -9.53 -15.83 -9.29
N THR A 176 -9.40 -15.63 -10.60
CA THR A 176 -9.98 -16.54 -11.61
C THR A 176 -9.06 -17.71 -11.95
N CYS A 177 -7.83 -17.75 -11.42
CA CYS A 177 -6.86 -18.79 -11.72
C CYS A 177 -6.80 -19.85 -10.63
N GLU A 178 -6.34 -21.04 -11.00
CA GLU A 178 -6.22 -22.20 -10.11
C GLU A 178 -4.76 -22.54 -9.78
N SER A 179 -3.81 -21.68 -10.19
CA SER A 179 -2.39 -21.86 -9.87
C SER A 179 -1.73 -20.56 -9.47
N PHE A 180 -0.86 -20.67 -8.47
CA PHE A 180 -0.08 -19.54 -7.99
C PHE A 180 0.86 -19.00 -9.08
N GLU A 181 1.42 -19.86 -9.94
CA GLU A 181 2.27 -19.41 -11.04
C GLU A 181 1.49 -18.59 -12.07
N THR A 182 0.21 -18.89 -12.30
CA THR A 182 -0.62 -18.10 -13.21
C THR A 182 -0.89 -16.73 -12.63
N PHE A 183 -1.30 -16.67 -11.35
CA PHE A 183 -1.45 -15.43 -10.60
C PHE A 183 -0.16 -14.59 -10.63
N ALA A 184 0.98 -15.22 -10.35
CA ALA A 184 2.28 -14.55 -10.30
C ALA A 184 2.75 -14.00 -11.65
N ARG A 185 2.35 -14.61 -12.78
CA ARG A 185 2.71 -14.15 -14.13
C ARG A 185 1.96 -12.88 -14.55
N TRP A 186 0.87 -12.51 -13.88
CA TRP A 186 0.16 -11.27 -14.19
C TRP A 186 0.94 -10.01 -13.82
N PHE A 187 1.98 -10.14 -12.99
CA PHE A 187 2.72 -9.02 -12.44
C PHE A 187 4.20 -9.09 -12.82
N ASP A 188 4.63 -8.16 -13.65
CA ASP A 188 6.02 -8.04 -14.08
C ASP A 188 6.79 -7.04 -13.22
N LEU A 189 8.07 -7.35 -12.96
CA LEU A 189 8.96 -6.50 -12.18
C LEU A 189 9.17 -5.13 -12.85
N GLN A 190 9.13 -5.04 -14.18
CA GLN A 190 9.30 -3.76 -14.88
C GLN A 190 8.23 -2.72 -14.51
N PHE A 191 7.08 -3.16 -13.98
CA PHE A 191 6.03 -2.25 -13.54
C PHE A 191 6.53 -1.23 -12.51
N VAL A 192 7.43 -1.62 -11.60
CA VAL A 192 7.95 -0.71 -10.56
C VAL A 192 8.79 0.45 -11.13
N LEU A 193 9.18 0.37 -12.40
CA LEU A 193 9.93 1.42 -13.09
C LEU A 193 9.02 2.39 -13.87
N ARG A 194 7.73 2.08 -14.03
CA ARG A 194 6.80 2.92 -14.81
C ARG A 194 6.41 4.21 -14.06
N GLY A 195 6.42 5.33 -14.78
CA GLY A 195 5.98 6.64 -14.28
C GLY A 195 7.14 7.63 -14.24
N VAL A 196 7.12 8.55 -13.27
CA VAL A 196 8.22 9.49 -13.06
C VAL A 196 9.53 8.72 -12.84
N ASN A 197 10.60 9.16 -13.53
CA ASN A 197 11.92 8.56 -13.42
C ASN A 197 12.42 8.63 -11.98
N LEU A 198 12.83 7.49 -11.45
CA LEU A 198 13.46 7.38 -10.13
C LEU A 198 14.90 7.91 -10.22
N ARG A 199 15.29 8.70 -9.23
CA ARG A 199 16.66 9.24 -9.12
C ARG A 199 17.51 8.26 -8.31
N SER A 200 18.52 7.68 -8.98
CA SER A 200 19.53 6.84 -8.35
C SER A 200 20.44 7.61 -7.40
N GLU A 201 20.52 8.94 -7.57
CA GLU A 201 21.33 9.87 -6.77
C GLU A 201 20.46 10.77 -5.86
N ALA A 202 19.22 10.37 -5.57
CA ALA A 202 18.42 11.01 -4.51
C ALA A 202 19.17 10.95 -3.17
N PRO A 203 19.03 11.95 -2.28
CA PRO A 203 20.01 12.22 -1.25
C PRO A 203 20.35 10.95 -0.46
N LYS A 204 21.62 10.54 -0.47
CA LYS A 204 22.22 9.31 0.12
C LYS A 204 21.65 7.94 -0.26
N TYR A 205 20.35 7.79 -0.46
CA TYR A 205 19.69 6.54 -0.86
C TYR A 205 18.75 6.79 -2.06
N PRO A 206 18.72 5.85 -3.01
CA PRO A 206 17.92 5.98 -4.22
C PRO A 206 16.42 6.07 -3.88
N GLU A 207 15.66 6.71 -4.77
CA GLU A 207 14.20 6.64 -4.69
C GLU A 207 13.74 5.21 -4.97
N ILE A 208 12.94 4.65 -4.06
CA ILE A 208 12.46 3.28 -4.14
C ILE A 208 10.96 3.28 -4.39
N ARG A 209 10.53 2.65 -5.49
CA ARG A 209 9.11 2.38 -5.73
C ARG A 209 8.77 0.96 -5.28
N CYS A 210 7.71 0.83 -4.51
CA CYS A 210 7.19 -0.45 -4.04
C CYS A 210 5.86 -0.77 -4.74
N PHE A 211 5.71 -2.04 -5.13
CA PHE A 211 4.46 -2.59 -5.65
C PHE A 211 4.17 -3.93 -4.98
N ARG A 212 2.98 -4.09 -4.40
CA ARG A 212 2.57 -5.28 -3.68
C ARG A 212 1.20 -5.75 -4.12
N VAL A 213 1.02 -7.06 -4.14
CA VAL A 213 -0.23 -7.71 -4.51
C VAL A 213 -0.60 -8.72 -3.45
N CYS A 214 -1.86 -8.72 -3.02
CA CYS A 214 -2.44 -9.76 -2.20
C CYS A 214 -3.70 -10.30 -2.88
N ALA A 215 -3.80 -11.61 -2.99
CA ALA A 215 -5.03 -12.31 -3.30
C ALA A 215 -5.31 -13.30 -2.18
N LEU A 216 -6.48 -13.21 -1.53
CA LEU A 216 -6.77 -14.04 -0.34
C LEU A 216 -6.71 -15.55 -0.65
N ASP A 217 -6.99 -15.94 -1.89
CA ASP A 217 -6.97 -17.32 -2.35
C ASP A 217 -5.68 -17.78 -3.05
N GLN A 218 -4.66 -16.92 -3.14
CA GLN A 218 -3.35 -17.28 -3.74
C GLN A 218 -2.16 -16.97 -2.83
N GLY A 219 -2.20 -15.86 -2.10
CA GLY A 219 -1.10 -15.35 -1.28
C GLY A 219 -0.66 -13.95 -1.71
N VAL A 220 0.64 -13.66 -1.51
CA VAL A 220 1.18 -12.30 -1.68
C VAL A 220 2.43 -12.26 -2.58
N ILE A 221 2.56 -11.15 -3.32
CA ILE A 221 3.70 -10.83 -4.18
C ILE A 221 4.23 -9.46 -3.77
N ASN A 222 5.54 -9.34 -3.66
CA ASN A 222 6.21 -8.13 -3.21
C ASN A 222 7.35 -7.76 -4.16
N MET A 223 7.32 -6.52 -4.65
CA MET A 223 8.30 -5.96 -5.58
C MET A 223 8.76 -4.59 -5.12
N ALA A 224 10.03 -4.29 -5.32
CA ALA A 224 10.63 -2.99 -5.06
C ALA A 224 11.66 -2.69 -6.16
N SER A 225 11.76 -1.43 -6.60
CA SER A 225 12.75 -1.02 -7.61
C SER A 225 14.20 -1.20 -7.14
N SER A 226 14.43 -1.22 -5.83
CA SER A 226 15.74 -1.49 -5.22
C SER A 226 16.16 -2.95 -5.27
N ASN A 227 15.20 -3.87 -5.40
CA ASN A 227 15.45 -5.30 -5.30
C ASN A 227 15.40 -5.88 -6.71
N GLY A 228 16.51 -6.44 -7.18
CA GLY A 228 16.58 -7.11 -8.48
C GLY A 228 15.77 -8.41 -8.58
N TYR A 229 14.88 -8.71 -7.63
CA TYR A 229 14.09 -9.93 -7.57
C TYR A 229 12.70 -9.70 -6.96
N VAL A 230 11.77 -10.59 -7.31
CA VAL A 230 10.38 -10.60 -6.83
C VAL A 230 10.22 -11.61 -5.69
N GLN A 231 9.68 -11.16 -4.56
CA GLN A 231 9.34 -12.02 -3.43
C GLN A 231 7.90 -12.54 -3.56
N ARG A 232 7.69 -13.83 -3.30
CA ARG A 232 6.42 -14.53 -3.51
C ARG A 232 6.15 -15.48 -2.35
N PHE A 233 4.95 -15.42 -1.79
CA PHE A 233 4.57 -16.25 -0.64
C PHE A 233 3.14 -16.78 -0.82
N VAL A 234 2.98 -18.10 -0.71
CA VAL A 234 1.67 -18.77 -0.62
C VAL A 234 1.35 -18.93 0.86
N ALA A 235 0.17 -18.51 1.28
CA ALA A 235 -0.26 -18.56 2.67
C ALA A 235 -0.84 -19.94 3.00
N GLU A 236 0.00 -20.96 3.19
CA GLU A 236 -0.46 -22.33 3.39
C GLU A 236 -1.31 -22.50 4.66
N ALA A 237 -2.46 -23.19 4.52
CA ALA A 237 -3.36 -23.57 5.60
C ALA A 237 -2.86 -24.81 6.32
N VAL A 238 -3.02 -24.84 7.65
CA VAL A 238 -2.57 -25.95 8.49
C VAL A 238 -3.62 -26.28 9.55
N GLY A 239 -3.76 -27.55 9.91
CA GLY A 239 -4.70 -28.00 10.93
C GLY A 239 -6.15 -27.64 10.59
N LYS A 240 -6.86 -26.98 11.52
CA LYS A 240 -8.29 -26.66 11.38
C LYS A 240 -8.61 -25.63 10.30
N SER A 241 -7.65 -24.79 9.88
CA SER A 241 -7.92 -23.77 8.87
C SER A 241 -8.12 -24.33 7.46
N ILE A 242 -7.78 -25.62 7.24
CA ILE A 242 -7.98 -26.32 5.96
C ILE A 242 -9.47 -26.36 5.56
N GLU A 243 -10.40 -26.47 6.52
CA GLU A 243 -11.85 -26.53 6.23
C GLU A 243 -12.40 -25.28 5.55
N ARG A 244 -11.68 -24.16 5.69
CA ARG A 244 -12.06 -22.82 5.20
C ARG A 244 -11.06 -22.26 4.20
N ALA A 245 -10.09 -23.09 3.81
CA ALA A 245 -9.03 -22.73 2.90
C ALA A 245 -9.52 -22.78 1.44
N PHE A 246 -8.77 -22.13 0.58
CA PHE A 246 -8.94 -22.21 -0.87
C PHE A 246 -7.93 -23.15 -1.48
N THR A 247 -8.28 -23.81 -2.57
CA THR A 247 -7.32 -24.67 -3.27
C THR A 247 -6.62 -23.88 -4.37
N THR A 248 -5.29 -23.96 -4.41
CA THR A 248 -4.47 -23.55 -5.55
C THR A 248 -3.47 -24.64 -5.89
N THR A 249 -2.86 -24.56 -7.06
CA THR A 249 -1.73 -25.41 -7.44
C THR A 249 -0.42 -24.62 -7.40
N PHE A 250 0.64 -25.27 -6.94
CA PHE A 250 2.01 -24.78 -6.98
C PHE A 250 2.95 -25.95 -7.26
N GLN A 251 3.78 -25.82 -8.30
CA GLN A 251 4.67 -26.87 -8.79
C GLN A 251 3.94 -28.20 -9.08
N GLY A 252 2.69 -28.11 -9.55
CA GLY A 252 1.83 -29.26 -9.84
C GLY A 252 1.23 -29.95 -8.60
N GLN A 253 1.46 -29.41 -7.40
CA GLN A 253 0.87 -29.91 -6.16
C GLN A 253 -0.29 -29.03 -5.71
N SER A 254 -1.34 -29.66 -5.17
CA SER A 254 -2.49 -28.96 -4.58
C SER A 254 -2.10 -28.43 -3.20
N ILE A 255 -2.26 -27.12 -2.99
CA ILE A 255 -2.01 -26.42 -1.73
C ILE A 255 -3.31 -25.77 -1.26
N TYR A 256 -3.57 -25.87 0.04
CA TYR A 256 -4.66 -25.14 0.69
C TYR A 256 -4.15 -23.78 1.14
N VAL A 257 -4.76 -22.70 0.66
CA VAL A 257 -4.43 -21.32 0.97
C VAL A 257 -5.37 -20.81 2.05
N ASP A 258 -4.79 -20.31 3.12
CA ASP A 258 -5.47 -19.71 4.25
C ASP A 258 -5.70 -18.20 4.00
N PRO A 259 -6.94 -17.78 3.77
CA PRO A 259 -7.22 -16.38 3.46
C PRO A 259 -6.95 -15.44 4.64
N ALA A 260 -7.05 -15.90 5.88
CA ALA A 260 -6.74 -15.08 7.06
C ALA A 260 -5.24 -14.80 7.14
N LYS A 261 -4.39 -15.79 6.83
CA LYS A 261 -2.93 -15.59 6.73
C LYS A 261 -2.56 -14.66 5.58
N SER A 262 -3.20 -14.80 4.40
CA SER A 262 -3.00 -13.88 3.28
C SER A 262 -3.30 -12.43 3.69
N LEU A 263 -4.45 -12.21 4.34
CA LEU A 263 -4.85 -10.90 4.86
C LEU A 263 -3.86 -10.38 5.90
N PHE A 264 -3.44 -11.20 6.85
CA PHE A 264 -2.45 -10.83 7.86
C PHE A 264 -1.11 -10.41 7.23
N LEU A 265 -0.59 -11.19 6.28
CA LEU A 265 0.65 -10.87 5.58
C LEU A 265 0.55 -9.55 4.82
N PHE A 266 -0.60 -9.27 4.21
CA PHE A 266 -0.88 -8.00 3.55
C PHE A 266 -0.86 -6.83 4.54
N LEU A 267 -1.64 -6.94 5.63
CA LEU A 267 -1.75 -5.90 6.66
C LEU A 267 -0.41 -5.61 7.35
N HIS A 268 0.29 -6.67 7.77
CA HIS A 268 1.61 -6.55 8.39
C HIS A 268 2.60 -5.87 7.46
N ARG A 269 2.64 -6.29 6.19
CA ARG A 269 3.57 -5.71 5.22
C ARG A 269 3.22 -4.27 4.88
N LEU A 270 1.93 -3.96 4.71
CA LEU A 270 1.46 -2.60 4.51
C LEU A 270 1.89 -1.70 5.67
N TRP A 271 1.63 -2.10 6.91
CA TRP A 271 1.99 -1.31 8.08
C TRP A 271 3.51 -1.11 8.22
N SER A 272 4.30 -2.17 8.04
CA SER A 272 5.77 -2.08 8.04
C SER A 272 6.27 -1.10 6.98
N ASP A 273 5.69 -1.15 5.79
CA ASP A 273 6.01 -0.21 4.73
C ASP A 273 5.65 1.22 5.12
N LEU A 274 4.44 1.47 5.62
CA LEU A 274 4.01 2.82 6.01
C LEU A 274 4.88 3.41 7.12
N GLN A 275 5.39 2.58 8.04
CA GLN A 275 6.27 3.04 9.13
C GLN A 275 7.63 3.54 8.65
N VAL A 276 8.19 2.95 7.58
CA VAL A 276 9.50 3.34 7.03
C VAL A 276 9.40 4.32 5.88
N SER A 277 8.17 4.70 5.48
CA SER A 277 7.93 5.67 4.41
C SER A 277 7.76 7.05 5.01
N GLU A 278 8.84 7.80 5.14
CA GLU A 278 8.73 9.20 5.55
C GLU A 278 8.28 10.05 4.36
N LEU A 279 7.25 10.88 4.57
CA LEU A 279 6.86 11.91 3.61
C LEU A 279 7.81 13.09 3.75
N HIS A 280 8.03 13.81 2.65
CA HIS A 280 8.94 14.95 2.69
C HIS A 280 8.32 16.08 3.55
N PRO A 281 8.99 16.53 4.61
CA PRO A 281 8.44 17.50 5.57
C PRO A 281 8.27 18.91 5.00
N GLY A 282 8.92 19.19 3.87
CA GLY A 282 8.83 20.46 3.15
C GLY A 282 7.68 20.60 2.15
N PHE A 283 6.61 19.81 2.28
CA PHE A 283 5.40 20.03 1.49
C PHE A 283 4.81 21.43 1.76
N ASP A 284 4.62 22.20 0.69
CA ASP A 284 4.03 23.54 0.73
C ASP A 284 2.80 23.59 -0.18
N ILE A 285 1.63 23.73 0.41
CA ILE A 285 0.34 23.78 -0.31
C ILE A 285 0.28 24.92 -1.33
N ARG A 286 1.04 26.00 -1.15
CA ARG A 286 1.08 27.12 -2.11
C ARG A 286 1.65 26.72 -3.45
N SER A 287 2.45 25.64 -3.50
CA SER A 287 2.94 25.07 -4.77
C SER A 287 1.82 24.57 -5.68
N TYR A 288 0.60 24.40 -5.16
CA TYR A 288 -0.61 24.03 -5.92
C TYR A 288 -1.49 25.24 -6.29
N MET A 289 -1.18 26.44 -5.82
CA MET A 289 -1.98 27.63 -6.11
C MET A 289 -1.58 28.23 -7.47
N SER A 290 -2.56 28.77 -8.20
CA SER A 290 -2.25 29.50 -9.44
C SER A 290 -1.52 30.80 -9.12
N LYS A 291 -0.66 31.27 -10.04
CA LYS A 291 0.07 32.55 -9.89
C LYS A 291 -0.83 33.77 -9.66
N GLN A 292 -2.12 33.69 -10.02
CA GLN A 292 -3.10 34.75 -9.75
C GLN A 292 -3.63 34.71 -8.32
N LEU A 293 -3.76 33.51 -7.72
CA LEU A 293 -4.20 33.34 -6.33
C LEU A 293 -3.02 33.48 -5.34
N ASP A 294 -1.79 33.24 -5.80
CA ASP A 294 -0.55 33.38 -5.03
C ASP A 294 0.03 34.81 -5.07
N LEU A 295 -0.76 35.81 -5.49
CA LEU A 295 -0.37 37.23 -5.45
C LEU A 295 -0.32 37.71 -4.00
N VAL A 296 0.78 37.41 -3.32
CA VAL A 296 1.11 37.91 -1.99
C VAL A 296 2.21 38.96 -2.14
N LEU A 297 1.94 40.17 -1.67
CA LEU A 297 2.97 41.21 -1.56
C LEU A 297 3.78 40.95 -0.30
N GLU A 298 5.03 40.49 -0.47
CA GLU A 298 5.98 40.44 0.63
C GLU A 298 6.34 41.88 1.05
N VAL A 299 5.97 42.25 2.27
CA VAL A 299 6.34 43.53 2.85
C VAL A 299 7.65 43.35 3.61
N THR A 300 8.76 43.75 3.00
CA THR A 300 10.09 43.62 3.61
C THR A 300 10.32 44.73 4.66
N ASN A 301 11.32 44.51 5.53
CA ASN A 301 11.71 45.52 6.52
C ASN A 301 12.11 46.86 5.88
N ASP A 302 12.67 46.85 4.67
CA ASP A 302 13.01 48.08 3.94
C ASP A 302 11.77 48.92 3.60
N PHE A 303 10.61 48.27 3.43
CA PHE A 303 9.31 48.91 3.21
C PHE A 303 8.69 49.45 4.51
N LEU A 304 9.03 48.87 5.67
CA LEU A 304 8.50 49.26 6.99
C LEU A 304 9.36 50.32 7.69
N TYR A 305 10.67 50.28 7.46
CA TYR A 305 11.68 51.11 8.14
C TYR A 305 12.48 51.98 7.16
N SER A 306 11.93 52.27 5.98
CA SER A 306 12.46 53.33 5.13
C SER A 306 12.42 54.63 5.94
N ASN A 307 13.61 55.13 6.29
CA ASN A 307 13.82 56.30 7.15
C ASN A 307 12.82 57.43 6.86
N LYS A 308 12.00 57.76 7.85
CA LYS A 308 11.57 59.15 8.08
C LYS A 308 12.66 59.86 8.86
#